data_AF-A0A5B9QVM2-F1
#
_entry.id   AF-A0A5B9QVM2-F1
#
_cell.length_a   1.000
_cell.length_b   1.000
_cell.length_c   1.000
_cell.angle_alpha   90.00
_cell.angle_beta   90.00
_cell.angle_gamma   90.00
#
_symmetry.space_group_name_H-M   'P 1'
#
loop_
_entity.id
_entity.type
_entity.pdbx_description
1 polymer ?
#
loop_
_entity_poly.entity_id
_entity_poly.type
_entity_poly.pdbx_seq_one_letter_code
_entity_poly.pdbx_strand_id
1 'polypeptide(L)' 'MSAPERDIAKRDTAPLNHTSCPECGREVDDRCPACPFCGEKIYVEHPGDTTPVRHPQLPPLRDSER' A
#
# COMPACT_ATOMS: atom_id res chain seq x y z
N MET A 1 -3.93 -27.43 23.80
CA MET A 1 -3.54 -27.16 22.41
C MET A 1 -3.64 -25.66 22.21
N SER A 2 -2.51 -24.96 22.27
CA SER A 2 -2.46 -23.49 22.26
C SER A 2 -2.34 -22.98 20.82
N ALA A 3 -3.17 -22.01 20.46
CA ALA A 3 -3.23 -21.42 19.12
C ALA A 3 -1.93 -20.68 18.77
N PRO A 4 -1.45 -20.69 17.51
CA PRO A 4 -0.33 -19.86 17.10
C PRO A 4 -0.78 -18.39 16.97
N GLU A 5 -0.03 -17.52 17.63
CA GLU A 5 -0.24 -16.08 17.72
C GLU A 5 -0.06 -15.41 16.36
N ARG A 6 -0.91 -14.41 16.09
CA ARG A 6 -0.96 -13.62 14.85
C ARG A 6 0.37 -12.93 14.59
N ASP A 7 1.08 -13.37 13.56
CA ASP A 7 2.27 -12.69 13.05
C ASP A 7 1.86 -11.42 12.28
N ILE A 8 1.73 -10.30 13.01
CA ILE A 8 1.53 -8.94 12.48
C ILE A 8 2.88 -8.34 11.99
N ALA A 9 3.91 -9.16 11.75
CA ALA A 9 5.29 -8.70 11.62
C ALA A 9 5.75 -8.40 10.18
N LYS A 10 4.84 -8.32 9.21
CA LYS A 10 5.15 -7.76 7.90
C LYS A 10 4.78 -6.29 7.89
N ARG A 11 5.55 -5.47 8.63
CA ARG A 11 5.64 -4.05 8.29
C ARG A 11 6.30 -4.01 6.93
N ASP A 12 5.52 -3.73 5.89
CA ASP A 12 6.00 -3.42 4.54
C ASP A 12 7.01 -2.26 4.62
N THR A 13 8.24 -2.60 4.98
CA THR A 13 9.41 -1.72 5.03
C THR A 13 10.03 -1.72 3.64
N ALA A 14 9.18 -1.69 2.60
CA ALA A 14 9.64 -1.44 1.26
C ALA A 14 10.23 -0.01 1.24
N PRO A 15 11.39 0.20 0.63
CA PRO A 15 12.00 1.52 0.56
C PRO A 15 10.99 2.48 -0.09
N LEU A 16 10.62 3.51 0.68
CA LEU A 16 9.82 4.62 0.17
C LEU A 16 10.67 5.36 -0.85
N ASN A 17 10.10 5.65 -2.02
CA ASN A 17 10.80 6.50 -2.96
C ASN A 17 10.68 7.93 -2.43
N HIS A 18 11.79 8.65 -2.43
CA HIS A 18 11.80 10.05 -2.03
C HIS A 18 11.77 10.92 -3.28
N THR A 19 10.94 11.95 -3.28
CA THR A 19 10.82 12.95 -4.35
C THR A 19 11.14 14.33 -3.79
N SER A 20 11.55 15.26 -4.63
CA SER A 20 11.78 16.64 -4.23
C SER A 20 10.51 17.46 -4.41
N CYS A 21 10.12 18.19 -3.37
CA CYS A 21 8.99 19.11 -3.45
C CYS A 21 9.30 20.23 -4.47
N PRO A 22 8.42 20.51 -5.44
CA PRO A 22 8.66 21.53 -6.46
C PRO A 22 8.63 22.96 -5.92
N GLU A 23 8.05 23.20 -4.74
CA GLU A 23 7.90 24.53 -4.16
C GLU A 23 9.00 24.84 -3.13
N CYS A 24 9.19 23.97 -2.14
CA CYS A 24 10.20 24.20 -1.10
C CYS A 24 11.55 23.52 -1.35
N GLY A 25 11.65 22.64 -2.35
CA GLY A 25 12.88 21.91 -2.68
C GLY A 25 13.30 20.84 -1.66
N ARG A 26 12.48 20.56 -0.65
CA ARG A 26 12.77 19.53 0.37
C ARG A 26 12.45 18.14 -0.14
N GLU A 27 13.21 17.17 0.34
CA GLU A 27 12.97 15.74 0.09
C GLU A 27 11.77 15.27 0.93
N VAL A 28 10.83 14.60 0.27
CA VAL A 28 9.56 14.13 0.84
C VAL A 28 9.19 12.77 0.24
N ASP A 29 8.44 11.96 0.99
CA ASP A 29 8.01 10.65 0.53
C ASP A 29 7.04 10.76 -0.66
N ASP A 30 7.18 9.87 -1.63
CA ASP A 30 6.29 9.78 -2.80
C ASP A 30 4.84 9.42 -2.41
N ARG A 31 4.67 8.81 -1.23
CA ARG A 31 3.35 8.45 -0.69
C ARG A 31 2.63 9.61 -0.02
N CYS A 32 3.30 10.73 0.22
CA CYS A 32 2.69 11.90 0.85
C CYS A 32 1.91 12.71 -0.20
N PRO A 33 0.58 12.88 -0.05
CA PRO A 33 -0.23 13.64 -1.01
C PRO A 33 0.10 15.14 -1.04
N ALA A 34 0.78 15.63 0.00
CA ALA A 34 1.25 17.00 0.10
C ALA A 34 2.56 17.06 0.89
N CYS A 35 3.37 18.08 0.61
CA CYS A 35 4.60 18.34 1.34
C CYS A 35 4.30 18.65 2.81
N PRO A 36 4.88 17.93 3.80
CA PRO A 36 4.67 18.23 5.21
C PRO A 36 5.33 19.54 5.67
N PHE A 37 6.21 20.11 4.85
CA PHE A 37 6.96 21.33 5.20
C PHE A 37 6.29 22.61 4.69
N CYS A 38 5.76 22.61 3.47
CA CYS A 38 5.14 23.79 2.87
C CYS A 38 3.65 23.65 2.56
N GLY A 39 3.12 22.42 2.50
CA GLY A 39 1.73 22.14 2.18
C GLY A 39 1.40 22.03 0.68
N GLU A 40 2.40 22.15 -0.21
CA GLU A 40 2.18 22.01 -1.65
C GLU A 40 1.77 20.58 -2.03
N LYS A 41 0.84 20.44 -2.97
CA LYS A 41 0.32 19.13 -3.38
C LYS A 41 1.32 18.40 -4.24
N ILE A 42 1.71 17.20 -3.82
CA ILE A 42 2.66 16.37 -4.55
C ILE A 42 1.85 15.27 -5.20
N TYR A 43 1.45 15.50 -6.45
CA TYR A 43 0.74 14.50 -7.23
C TYR A 43 1.74 13.42 -7.65
N VAL A 44 1.86 12.38 -6.82
CA VAL A 44 2.49 11.14 -7.26
C VAL A 44 1.37 10.26 -7.76
N GLU A 45 1.33 10.10 -9.08
CA GLU A 45 0.34 9.29 -9.77
C GLU A 45 0.58 7.83 -9.41
N HIS A 46 0.00 7.41 -8.28
CA HIS A 46 -0.13 6.04 -7.81
C HIS A 46 1.20 5.24 -7.71
N PRO A 47 1.66 4.86 -6.51
CA PRO A 47 2.56 3.71 -6.38
C PRO A 47 1.79 2.44 -6.76
N GLY A 48 1.56 2.24 -8.06
CA GLY A 48 0.73 1.20 -8.67
C GLY A 48 1.36 -0.19 -8.66
N ASP A 49 2.40 -0.40 -7.85
CA ASP A 49 3.10 -1.68 -7.74
C ASP A 49 2.49 -2.64 -6.71
N THR A 50 1.32 -2.36 -6.15
CA THR A 50 0.45 -3.45 -5.73
C THR A 50 -0.12 -4.10 -6.98
N THR A 51 0.67 -4.98 -7.59
CA THR A 51 0.20 -5.86 -8.65
C THR A 51 -1.09 -6.51 -8.14
N PRO A 52 -2.24 -6.33 -8.81
CA PRO A 52 -3.45 -7.03 -8.39
C PRO A 52 -3.19 -8.51 -8.60
N VAL A 53 -2.87 -9.23 -7.52
CA VAL A 53 -2.84 -10.68 -7.53
C VAL A 53 -4.23 -11.12 -7.96
N ARG A 54 -4.34 -11.59 -9.20
CA ARG A 54 -5.55 -12.20 -9.72
C ARG A 54 -5.80 -13.45 -8.90
N HIS A 55 -6.48 -13.30 -7.77
CA HIS A 55 -6.92 -14.44 -6.99
C HIS A 55 -8.04 -15.13 -7.79
N PRO A 56 -7.92 -16.44 -8.09
CA PRO A 56 -8.98 -17.16 -8.74
C PRO A 56 -10.24 -17.08 -7.86
N GLN A 57 -11.36 -16.68 -8.46
CA GLN A 57 -12.62 -16.67 -7.75
C GLN A 57 -13.00 -18.13 -7.44
N LEU A 58 -13.08 -18.47 -6.15
CA LEU A 58 -13.55 -19.78 -5.75
C LEU A 58 -14.99 -19.96 -6.27
N PRO A 59 -15.32 -21.11 -6.87
CA PRO A 59 -16.69 -21.38 -7.29
C PRO A 59 -17.60 -21.33 -6.06
N PRO A 60 -18.86 -20.88 -6.21
CA PRO A 60 -19.82 -20.94 -5.12
C PRO A 60 -19.92 -22.38 -4.65
N LEU A 61 -19.82 -22.60 -3.33
CA LEU A 61 -20.11 -23.89 -2.71
C LEU A 61 -21.57 -24.21 -3.05
N ARG A 62 -21.79 -25.07 -4.04
CA ARG A 62 -23.12 -25.56 -4.38
C ARG A 62 -23.48 -26.61 -3.35
N ASP A 63 -24.45 -26.28 -2.50
CA ASP A 63 -25.04 -27.19 -1.53
C ASP A 63 -25.61 -28.37 -2.33
N SER A 64 -25.05 -29.56 -2.12
CA SER A 64 -25.35 -30.75 -2.92
C SER A 64 -26.64 -31.45 -2.45
N GLU A 65 -27.68 -30.71 -2.06
CA GLU A 65 -28.88 -31.29 -1.43
C GLU A 65 -30.17 -30.59 -1.86
N ARG A 66 -30.82 -31.11 -2.91
CA ARG A 66 -32.28 -31.30 -2.96
C ARG A 66 -32.69 -32.37 -3.95
#